data_AF-A0A093P292-F1
#
_entry.id   AF-A0A093P292-F1
#
_cell.length_a   1.000
_cell.length_b   1.000
_cell.length_c   1.000
_cell.angle_alpha   90.00
_cell.angle_beta   90.00
_cell.angle_gamma   90.00
#
_symmetry.space_group_name_H-M   'P 1'
#
loop_
_entity.id
_entity.type
_entity.pdbx_description
1 polymer ?
#
loop_
_entity_poly.entity_id
_entity_poly.type
_entity_poly.pdbx_seq_one_letter_code
_entity_poly.pdbx_strand_id
1 'polypeptide(L)'
;QMTRLVLPGMLERSKGVILNISSAAGTYPTPLLTLYSATKAFVDYFSRGLHAEYKSKGIIVQSVLPYYVATKMSKIRKPTFDKPSPETYVRAALGTVGLQSRTNGCLPHAVIGWIFSLPPTPVVINILMKTNKQIRARYLKKMKEK
;
A
#
# COMPACT_ATOMS: atom_id res chain seq x y z
N GLN A 1 11.89 3.16 -13.03
CA GLN A 1 11.91 3.45 -14.49
C GLN A 1 10.93 4.56 -14.86
N MET A 2 9.62 4.41 -14.63
CA MET A 2 8.62 5.44 -15.01
C MET A 2 8.88 6.83 -14.42
N THR A 3 9.22 6.93 -13.12
CA THR A 3 9.53 8.22 -12.49
C THR A 3 10.65 8.96 -13.22
N ARG A 4 11.72 8.27 -13.61
CA ARG A 4 12.84 8.87 -14.36
C ARG A 4 12.39 9.42 -15.72
N LEU A 5 11.44 8.78 -16.38
CA LEU A 5 10.94 9.20 -17.70
C LEU A 5 10.04 10.43 -17.61
N VAL A 6 9.16 10.50 -16.60
CA VAL A 6 8.15 11.57 -16.52
C VAL A 6 8.59 12.79 -15.73
N LEU A 7 9.53 12.62 -14.79
CA LEU A 7 9.93 13.67 -13.86
C LEU A 7 10.57 14.90 -14.55
N PRO A 8 11.46 14.78 -15.55
CA PRO A 8 12.03 15.95 -16.23
C PRO A 8 10.94 16.88 -16.80
N GLY A 9 9.98 16.33 -17.55
CA GLY A 9 8.89 17.13 -18.10
C GLY A 9 7.94 17.71 -17.03
N MET A 10 7.78 17.05 -15.89
CA MET A 10 7.03 17.61 -14.76
C MET A 10 7.76 18.82 -14.14
N LEU A 11 9.09 18.77 -14.07
CA LEU A 11 9.93 19.86 -13.55
C LEU A 11 9.91 21.08 -14.48
N GLU A 12 9.99 20.88 -15.79
CA GLU A 12 9.87 21.96 -16.78
C GLU A 12 8.56 22.75 -16.61
N ARG A 13 7.47 22.05 -16.28
CA ARG A 13 6.15 22.67 -16.03
C ARG A 13 5.94 23.13 -14.59
N SER A 14 6.90 22.86 -13.69
CA SER A 14 6.76 23.05 -12.24
C SER A 14 5.45 22.47 -11.66
N LYS A 15 4.95 21.38 -12.26
CA LYS A 15 3.65 20.79 -11.93
C LYS A 15 3.59 19.32 -12.34
N GLY A 16 3.31 18.47 -11.36
CA GLY A 16 3.13 17.04 -11.60
C GLY A 16 2.67 16.27 -10.36
N VAL A 17 2.09 15.10 -10.60
CA VAL A 17 1.65 14.17 -9.54
C VAL A 17 2.15 12.77 -9.88
N ILE A 18 2.83 12.13 -8.93
CA ILE A 18 3.26 10.74 -8.99
C ILE A 18 2.61 9.99 -7.82
N LEU A 19 1.73 9.04 -8.13
CA LEU A 19 1.10 8.17 -7.14
C LEU A 19 1.73 6.78 -7.23
N ASN A 20 2.49 6.40 -6.21
CA ASN A 20 3.13 5.10 -6.15
C ASN A 20 2.33 4.15 -5.25
N ILE A 21 1.94 3.00 -5.79
CA ILE A 21 1.15 2.00 -5.06
C ILE A 21 2.07 1.04 -4.30
N SER A 22 2.26 1.33 -3.03
CA SER A 22 2.91 0.44 -2.06
C SER A 22 1.89 -0.59 -1.53
N SER A 23 1.95 -0.94 -0.24
CA SER A 23 1.04 -1.84 0.47
C SER A 23 1.22 -1.65 1.97
N ALA A 24 0.16 -1.87 2.74
CA ALA A 24 0.27 -1.98 4.20
C ALA A 24 1.27 -3.07 4.63
N ALA A 25 1.46 -4.13 3.84
CA ALA A 25 2.46 -5.18 4.07
C ALA A 25 3.92 -4.68 3.99
N GLY A 26 4.16 -3.48 3.44
CA GLY A 26 5.47 -2.82 3.46
C GLY A 26 5.78 -2.09 4.76
N THR A 27 4.82 -1.98 5.70
CA THR A 27 5.00 -1.28 6.97
C THR A 27 5.77 -2.12 7.99
N TYR A 28 5.67 -3.44 7.91
CA TYR A 28 6.34 -4.39 8.81
C TYR A 28 6.90 -5.56 8.00
N PRO A 29 7.99 -6.20 8.46
CA PRO A 29 8.40 -7.49 7.92
C PRO A 29 7.23 -8.47 7.97
N THR A 30 6.83 -9.02 6.81
CA THR A 30 5.65 -9.89 6.71
C THR A 30 6.09 -11.32 6.36
N PRO A 31 6.19 -12.24 7.35
CA PRO A 31 6.64 -13.60 7.11
C PRO A 31 5.79 -14.33 6.08
N LEU A 32 6.42 -15.19 5.25
CA LEU A 32 5.82 -15.87 4.09
C LEU A 32 5.43 -14.94 2.92
N LEU A 33 5.63 -13.63 3.06
CA LEU A 33 5.55 -12.61 2.00
C LEU A 33 6.79 -11.69 2.04
N THR A 34 7.93 -12.19 2.53
CA THR A 34 9.11 -11.39 2.86
C THR A 34 9.58 -10.51 1.70
N LEU A 35 9.78 -11.12 0.52
CA LEU A 35 10.22 -10.40 -0.67
C LEU A 35 9.19 -9.34 -1.08
N TYR A 36 7.91 -9.70 -1.07
CA TYR A 36 6.83 -8.74 -1.36
C TYR A 36 6.86 -7.56 -0.38
N SER A 37 6.90 -7.81 0.93
CA SER A 37 6.97 -6.73 1.94
C SER A 37 8.19 -5.84 1.75
N ALA A 38 9.37 -6.41 1.45
CA ALA A 38 10.58 -5.64 1.21
C ALA A 38 10.45 -4.71 -0.01
N THR A 39 9.89 -5.20 -1.12
CA THR A 39 9.66 -4.37 -2.32
C THR A 39 8.67 -3.24 -2.04
N LYS A 40 7.65 -3.47 -1.22
CA LYS A 40 6.65 -2.45 -0.87
C LYS A 40 7.21 -1.42 0.12
N ALA A 41 8.06 -1.84 1.06
CA ALA A 41 8.82 -0.92 1.90
C ALA A 41 9.73 0.00 1.05
N PHE A 42 10.43 -0.56 0.06
CA PHE A 42 11.22 0.23 -0.88
C PHE A 42 10.38 1.28 -1.60
N VAL A 43 9.22 0.90 -2.15
CA VAL A 43 8.32 1.85 -2.83
C VAL A 43 7.87 2.96 -1.88
N ASP A 44 7.59 2.65 -0.61
CA ASP A 44 7.19 3.67 0.39
C ASP A 44 8.31 4.66 0.66
N TYR A 45 9.52 4.16 0.97
CA TYR A 45 10.68 5.01 1.22
C TYR A 45 11.08 5.84 0.00
N PHE A 46 11.11 5.22 -1.19
CA PHE A 46 11.42 5.90 -2.45
C PHE A 46 10.46 7.06 -2.71
N SER A 47 9.16 6.84 -2.52
CA SER A 47 8.13 7.87 -2.72
C SER A 47 8.28 9.03 -1.75
N ARG A 48 8.57 8.75 -0.48
CA ARG A 48 8.74 9.77 0.56
C ARG A 48 10.00 10.60 0.36
N GLY A 49 11.11 9.95 -0.01
CA GLY A 49 12.36 10.63 -0.37
C GLY A 49 12.15 11.58 -1.54
N LEU A 50 11.58 11.07 -2.65
CA LEU A 50 11.27 11.90 -3.82
C LEU A 50 10.30 13.04 -3.50
N HIS A 51 9.29 12.81 -2.67
CA HIS A 51 8.40 13.91 -2.27
C HIS A 51 9.19 15.01 -1.56
N ALA A 52 10.07 14.66 -0.62
CA ALA A 52 10.88 15.64 0.10
C ALA A 52 11.82 16.41 -0.84
N GLU A 53 12.42 15.74 -1.82
CA GLU A 53 13.35 16.32 -2.81
C GLU A 53 12.66 17.26 -3.82
N TYR A 54 11.40 16.99 -4.18
CA TYR A 54 10.73 17.65 -5.30
C TYR A 54 9.48 18.47 -4.92
N LYS A 55 9.02 18.44 -3.65
CA LYS A 55 7.84 19.22 -3.22
C LYS A 55 7.97 20.72 -3.46
N SER A 56 9.15 21.29 -3.25
CA SER A 56 9.41 22.72 -3.49
C SER A 56 9.42 23.09 -4.97
N LYS A 57 9.49 22.09 -5.86
CA LYS A 57 9.48 22.23 -7.32
C LYS A 57 8.08 21.99 -7.92
N GLY A 58 7.04 22.01 -7.09
CA GLY A 58 5.65 21.82 -7.51
C GLY A 58 5.26 20.38 -7.84
N ILE A 59 6.07 19.39 -7.44
CA ILE A 59 5.80 17.97 -7.71
C ILE A 59 5.26 17.29 -6.46
N ILE A 60 4.04 16.75 -6.58
CA ILE A 60 3.44 15.91 -5.56
C ILE A 60 3.87 14.47 -5.82
N VAL A 61 4.48 13.84 -4.82
CA VAL A 61 4.76 12.40 -4.84
C VAL A 61 4.08 11.81 -3.62
N GLN A 62 3.20 10.84 -3.84
CA GLN A 62 2.42 10.23 -2.76
C GLN A 62 2.60 8.72 -2.78
N SER A 63 2.91 8.17 -1.60
CA SER A 63 2.90 6.75 -1.32
C SER A 63 1.52 6.32 -0.85
N VAL A 64 0.90 5.40 -1.57
CA VAL A 64 -0.39 4.81 -1.19
C VAL A 64 -0.16 3.40 -0.66
N LEU A 65 -0.60 3.11 0.56
CA LEU A 65 -0.43 1.83 1.26
C LEU A 65 -1.80 1.17 1.52
N PRO A 66 -2.42 0.55 0.50
CA PRO A 66 -3.69 -0.13 0.70
C PRO A 66 -3.55 -1.33 1.65
N TYR A 67 -4.60 -1.55 2.46
CA TYR A 67 -4.99 -2.89 2.92
C TYR A 67 -5.80 -3.59 1.80
N TYR A 68 -6.55 -4.64 2.15
CA TYR A 68 -7.29 -5.42 1.16
C TYR A 68 -8.37 -4.59 0.46
N VAL A 69 -8.31 -4.54 -0.88
CA VAL A 69 -9.38 -4.01 -1.74
C VAL A 69 -10.01 -5.18 -2.49
N ALA A 70 -11.33 -5.18 -2.64
CA ALA A 70 -12.09 -6.27 -3.26
C ALA A 70 -11.81 -6.39 -4.77
N THR A 71 -10.70 -7.04 -5.11
CA THR A 71 -10.17 -7.20 -6.47
C THR A 71 -9.94 -8.68 -6.81
N LYS A 72 -9.76 -8.98 -8.11
CA LYS A 72 -9.31 -10.31 -8.57
C LYS A 72 -8.00 -10.75 -7.91
N MET A 73 -7.06 -9.82 -7.69
CA MET A 73 -5.77 -10.10 -7.01
C MET A 73 -5.98 -10.60 -5.58
N SER A 74 -6.88 -9.97 -4.84
CA SER A 74 -7.20 -10.33 -3.45
C SER A 74 -8.07 -11.59 -3.31
N LYS A 75 -8.71 -12.04 -4.41
CA LYS A 75 -9.72 -13.11 -4.44
C LYS A 75 -10.96 -12.83 -3.56
N ILE A 76 -11.20 -11.58 -3.18
CA ILE A 76 -12.40 -11.13 -2.46
C ILE A 76 -13.49 -10.81 -3.50
N ARG A 77 -14.65 -11.45 -3.37
CA ARG A 77 -15.77 -11.29 -4.33
C ARG A 77 -16.76 -10.20 -3.93
N LYS A 78 -17.02 -10.04 -2.63
CA LYS A 78 -18.00 -9.09 -2.10
C LYS A 78 -17.26 -7.99 -1.33
N PRO A 79 -17.41 -6.71 -1.72
CA PRO A 79 -16.91 -5.59 -0.94
C PRO A 79 -17.50 -5.58 0.47
N THR A 80 -16.72 -5.08 1.42
CA THR A 80 -17.13 -4.85 2.82
C THR A 80 -16.58 -3.49 3.26
N PHE A 81 -16.98 -3.02 4.44
CA PHE A 81 -16.55 -1.72 4.95
C PHE A 81 -15.02 -1.58 5.00
N ASP A 82 -14.32 -2.61 5.50
CA ASP A 82 -12.86 -2.64 5.61
C ASP A 82 -12.16 -3.16 4.35
N LYS A 83 -12.92 -3.69 3.37
CA LYS A 83 -12.43 -4.18 2.07
C LYS A 83 -13.27 -3.57 0.95
N PRO A 84 -13.10 -2.27 0.67
CA PRO A 84 -13.96 -1.55 -0.27
C PRO A 84 -13.86 -2.07 -1.70
N SER A 85 -14.83 -1.70 -2.54
CA SER A 85 -14.72 -1.92 -3.98
C SER A 85 -13.55 -1.11 -4.56
N PRO A 86 -13.00 -1.49 -5.73
CA PRO A 86 -11.94 -0.72 -6.39
C PRO A 86 -12.34 0.74 -6.62
N GLU A 87 -13.57 0.97 -7.08
CA GLU A 87 -14.10 2.30 -7.42
C GLU A 87 -14.22 3.16 -6.16
N THR A 88 -14.75 2.57 -5.07
CA THR A 88 -14.87 3.24 -3.78
C THR A 88 -13.50 3.58 -3.21
N TYR A 89 -12.55 2.64 -3.28
CA TYR A 89 -11.20 2.85 -2.82
C TYR A 89 -10.48 3.95 -3.61
N VAL A 90 -10.55 3.91 -4.94
CA VAL A 90 -9.90 4.90 -5.81
C VAL A 90 -10.49 6.29 -5.58
N ARG A 91 -11.83 6.40 -5.46
CA ARG A 91 -12.48 7.68 -5.15
C ARG A 91 -11.95 8.29 -3.86
N ALA A 92 -11.86 7.49 -2.79
CA ALA A 92 -11.32 7.95 -1.51
C ALA A 92 -9.81 8.28 -1.61
N ALA A 93 -9.03 7.45 -2.31
CA ALA A 93 -7.59 7.62 -2.41
C ALA A 93 -7.21 8.89 -3.19
N LEU A 94 -7.93 9.18 -4.28
CA LEU A 94 -7.74 10.42 -5.04
C LEU A 94 -8.05 11.66 -4.21
N GLY A 95 -9.01 11.58 -3.28
CA GLY A 95 -9.31 12.65 -2.33
C GLY A 95 -8.16 12.97 -1.36
N THR A 96 -7.14 12.12 -1.26
CA THR A 96 -5.98 12.35 -0.37
C THR A 96 -4.80 13.01 -1.08
N VAL A 97 -4.85 13.13 -2.42
CA VAL A 97 -3.73 13.65 -3.23
C VAL A 97 -3.42 15.10 -2.84
N GLY A 98 -2.16 15.37 -2.53
CA GLY A 98 -1.70 16.70 -2.11
C GLY A 98 -1.95 17.02 -0.63
N LEU A 99 -2.79 16.26 0.07
CA LEU A 99 -3.04 16.45 1.50
C LEU A 99 -1.99 15.73 2.37
N GLN A 100 -1.53 14.57 1.91
CA GLN A 100 -0.54 13.75 2.63
C GLN A 100 0.45 13.13 1.64
N SER A 101 1.71 12.99 2.04
CA SER A 101 2.72 12.28 1.22
C SER A 101 2.67 10.76 1.37
N ARG A 102 2.01 10.27 2.43
CA ARG A 102 1.82 8.86 2.74
C ARG A 102 0.39 8.65 3.24
N THR A 103 -0.34 7.73 2.63
CA THR A 103 -1.77 7.51 2.90
C THR A 103 -2.14 6.04 2.78
N ASN A 104 -3.19 5.62 3.50
CA ASN A 104 -3.78 4.29 3.34
C ASN A 104 -4.94 4.26 2.34
N GLY A 105 -5.19 5.40 1.67
CA GLY A 105 -6.15 5.59 0.59
C GLY A 105 -7.61 5.75 1.03
N CYS A 106 -8.03 5.19 2.16
CA CYS A 106 -9.37 5.42 2.69
C CYS A 106 -9.38 5.39 4.23
N LEU A 107 -10.44 5.97 4.83
CA LEU A 107 -10.57 6.08 6.27
C LEU A 107 -10.54 4.72 7.00
N PRO A 108 -11.29 3.67 6.57
CA PRO A 108 -11.22 2.37 7.23
C PRO A 108 -9.80 1.80 7.26
N HIS A 109 -9.07 1.91 6.14
CA HIS A 109 -7.69 1.47 6.07
C HIS A 109 -6.73 2.31 6.94
N ALA A 110 -6.99 3.61 7.10
CA ALA A 110 -6.21 4.47 7.98
C ALA A 110 -6.39 4.07 9.45
N VAL A 111 -7.64 3.78 9.87
CA VAL A 111 -7.95 3.29 11.23
C VAL A 111 -7.29 1.94 11.49
N ILE A 112 -7.35 1.01 10.53
CA ILE A 112 -6.63 -0.28 10.63
C ILE A 112 -5.13 -0.03 10.78
N GLY A 113 -4.56 0.84 9.96
CA GLY A 113 -3.15 1.24 10.04
C GLY A 113 -2.75 1.75 11.42
N TRP A 114 -3.57 2.62 11.99
CA TRP A 114 -3.37 3.16 13.33
C TRP A 114 -3.44 2.08 14.40
N ILE A 115 -4.44 1.20 14.38
CA ILE A 115 -4.56 0.08 15.33
C ILE A 115 -3.35 -0.85 15.24
N PHE A 116 -2.92 -1.20 14.02
CA PHE A 116 -1.75 -2.06 13.79
C PHE A 116 -0.43 -1.41 14.25
N SER A 117 -0.40 -0.09 14.45
CA SER A 117 0.78 0.62 14.96
C SER A 117 0.93 0.62 16.47
N LEU A 118 -0.13 0.25 17.22
CA LEU A 118 -0.12 0.21 18.68
C LEU A 118 0.73 -0.93 19.28
N PRO A 119 0.62 -2.20 18.82
CA PRO A 119 1.37 -3.30 19.43
C PRO A 119 2.87 -3.28 19.07
N PRO A 120 3.75 -3.83 19.92
CA PRO A 120 5.17 -3.97 19.60
C PRO A 120 5.42 -4.81 18.34
N THR A 121 6.46 -4.47 17.58
CA THR A 121 6.81 -5.13 16.31
C THR A 121 6.85 -6.67 16.37
N PRO A 122 7.45 -7.32 17.40
CA PRO A 122 7.44 -8.79 17.49
C PRO A 122 6.03 -9.38 17.57
N VAL A 123 5.09 -8.69 18.22
CA VAL A 123 3.69 -9.09 18.32
C VAL A 123 3.03 -9.05 16.94
N VAL A 124 3.24 -7.96 16.19
CA VAL A 124 2.73 -7.82 14.82
C VAL A 124 3.28 -8.93 13.91
N ILE A 125 4.59 -9.18 13.94
CA ILE A 125 5.24 -10.22 13.14
C ILE A 125 4.66 -11.60 13.46
N ASN A 126 4.42 -11.89 14.74
CA ASN A 126 3.81 -13.15 15.17
C ASN A 126 2.36 -13.31 14.66
N ILE A 127 1.55 -12.26 14.71
CA ILE A 127 0.18 -12.25 14.16
C ILE A 127 0.22 -12.47 12.65
N LEU A 128 1.09 -11.78 11.93
CA LEU A 128 1.27 -11.93 10.49
C LEU A 128 1.73 -13.34 10.11
N MET A 129 2.68 -13.92 10.84
CA MET A 129 3.13 -15.30 10.65
C MET A 129 1.97 -16.30 10.80
N LYS A 130 1.19 -16.20 11.88
CA LYS A 130 0.02 -17.08 12.10
C LYS A 130 -0.99 -16.95 10.98
N THR A 131 -1.32 -15.72 10.59
CA THR A 131 -2.28 -15.42 9.53
C THR A 131 -1.83 -15.98 8.18
N ASN A 132 -0.58 -15.72 7.79
CA ASN A 132 -0.06 -16.19 6.50
C ASN A 132 0.11 -17.70 6.45
N LYS A 133 0.44 -18.37 7.57
CA LYS A 133 0.42 -19.84 7.67
C LYS A 133 -0.97 -20.39 7.38
N GLN A 134 -2.03 -19.80 7.95
CA GLN A 134 -3.40 -20.21 7.68
C GLN A 134 -3.81 -20.00 6.22
N ILE A 135 -3.47 -18.83 5.64
CA ILE A 135 -3.74 -18.54 4.22
C ILE A 135 -3.05 -19.57 3.32
N ARG A 136 -1.75 -19.84 3.58
CA ARG A 136 -0.97 -20.82 2.83
C ARG A 136 -1.54 -22.23 2.97
N ALA A 137 -1.92 -22.66 4.19
CA ALA A 137 -2.52 -23.96 4.43
C ALA A 137 -3.84 -24.14 3.66
N ARG A 138 -4.73 -23.13 3.69
CA ARG A 138 -5.98 -23.13 2.92
C ARG A 138 -5.73 -23.21 1.42
N TYR A 139 -4.72 -22.49 0.92
CA TYR A 139 -4.35 -22.54 -0.48
C TYR A 139 -3.84 -23.93 -0.90
N LEU A 140 -2.92 -24.51 -0.13
CA LEU A 140 -2.36 -25.84 -0.41
C LEU A 140 -3.42 -26.94 -0.33
N LYS A 141 -4.37 -26.86 0.61
CA LYS A 141 -5.51 -27.79 0.68
C LYS A 141 -6.34 -27.76 -0.60
N LYS A 142 -6.72 -26.56 -1.08
CA LYS A 142 -7.46 -26.38 -2.34
C LYS A 142 -6.70 -26.84 -3.58
N MET A 143 -5.37 -26.82 -3.55
CA MET A 143 -4.53 -27.31 -4.64
C MET A 143 -4.43 -28.84 -4.68
N LYS A 144 -4.62 -29.52 -3.55
CA LYS A 144 -4.65 -31.00 -3.48
C LYS A 144 -6.01 -31.58 -3.87
N GLU A 145 -7.08 -30.80 -3.71
CA GLU A 145 -8.46 -31.16 -4.06
C GLU A 145 -8.77 -30.93 -5.56
N LYS A 146 -7.81 -30.41 -6.32
CA LYS A 146 -7.89 -30.19 -7.77
C LYS A 146 -6.96 -31.16 -8.50
#